data_AF-A0A7C2NAB1-F1
#
_entry.id   AF-A0A7C2NAB1-F1
#
_cell.length_a   1.000
_cell.length_b   1.000
_cell.length_c   1.000
_cell.angle_alpha   90.00
_cell.angle_beta   90.00
_cell.angle_gamma   90.00
#
_symmetry.space_group_name_H-M   'P 1'
#
loop_
_entity.id
_entity.type
_entity.pdbx_description
1 polymer ?
#
loop_
_entity_poly.entity_id
_entity_poly.type
_entity_poly.pdbx_seq_one_letter_code
_entity_poly.pdbx_strand_id
1 'polypeptide(L)'
;MQIVVVGLSHKTAPVEIREWFSFQEPAFDVGLEELRKKRSIEECLILSTCNRVEVYAVSEDAEACVEDIKRFLSEFHNVKEEHFSSYFYTLTGR
;
A
#
# COMPACT_ATOMS: atom_id res chain seq x y z
N MET A 1 -13.12 -2.01 -13.24
CA MET A 1 -11.76 -1.45 -13.36
C MET A 1 -11.71 0.00 -12.94
N GLN A 2 -11.08 0.22 -11.80
CA GLN A 2 -10.66 1.50 -11.26
C GLN A 2 -9.18 1.41 -10.89
N ILE A 3 -8.48 2.54 -10.96
CA ILE A 3 -7.17 2.68 -10.35
C ILE A 3 -7.38 3.03 -8.88
N VAL A 4 -6.76 2.25 -8.01
CA VAL A 4 -6.74 2.42 -6.56
C VAL A 4 -5.33 2.81 -6.15
N VAL A 5 -5.22 3.81 -5.28
CA VAL A 5 -3.97 4.17 -4.63
C VAL A 5 -4.17 4.13 -3.13
N VAL A 6 -3.35 3.36 -2.43
CA VAL A 6 -3.32 3.32 -0.96
C VAL A 6 -1.90 3.57 -0.51
N GLY A 7 -1.71 4.53 0.38
CA GLY A 7 -0.37 4.87 0.82
C GLY A 7 -0.31 6.00 1.82
N LEU A 8 0.91 6.44 2.08
CA LEU A 8 1.26 7.51 3.00
C LEU A 8 2.35 8.37 2.38
N SER A 9 2.36 9.65 2.74
CA SER A 9 3.31 10.62 2.20
C SER A 9 3.78 11.59 3.28
N HIS A 10 4.81 12.39 2.98
CA HIS A 10 5.26 13.46 3.87
C HIS A 10 4.17 14.47 4.27
N LYS A 11 3.05 14.53 3.53
CA LYS A 11 1.90 15.37 3.87
C LYS A 11 0.98 14.74 4.92
N THR A 12 0.93 13.40 4.96
CA THR A 12 0.02 12.67 5.85
C THR A 12 0.74 12.06 7.03
N ALA A 13 2.01 11.68 6.92
CA ALA A 13 2.75 10.96 7.95
C ALA A 13 4.14 11.57 8.21
N PRO A 14 4.60 11.62 9.48
CA PRO A 14 5.97 12.02 9.81
C PRO A 14 6.97 10.96 9.34
N VAL A 15 8.27 11.30 9.29
CA VAL A 15 9.29 10.45 8.67
C VAL A 15 9.41 9.07 9.33
N GLU A 16 9.30 9.00 10.65
CA GLU A 16 9.43 7.79 11.47
C GLU A 16 8.37 6.75 11.10
N ILE A 17 7.13 7.20 10.81
CA ILE A 17 6.06 6.32 10.36
C ILE A 17 6.35 5.83 8.94
N ARG A 18 6.83 6.70 8.05
CA ARG A 18 7.09 6.36 6.64
C ARG A 18 8.23 5.36 6.50
N GLU A 19 9.23 5.42 7.37
CA GLU A 19 10.34 4.47 7.40
C GLU A 19 9.87 3.04 7.69
N TRP A 20 8.85 2.85 8.53
CA TRP A 20 8.30 1.53 8.82
C TRP A 20 7.75 0.81 7.59
N PHE A 21 7.25 1.56 6.61
CA PHE A 21 6.68 1.03 5.37
C PHE A 21 7.64 1.09 4.18
N SER A 22 8.88 1.52 4.40
CA SER A 22 9.82 1.65 3.28
C SER A 22 10.17 0.27 2.70
N PHE A 23 10.09 0.16 1.38
CA PHE A 23 10.56 -1.02 0.64
C PHE A 23 12.00 -0.80 0.20
N GLN A 24 12.85 -1.79 0.47
CA GLN A 24 14.23 -1.88 -0.02
C GLN A 24 14.40 -3.22 -0.72
N GLU A 25 15.26 -3.31 -1.73
CA GLU A 25 15.59 -4.61 -2.33
C GLU A 25 16.15 -5.56 -1.26
N PRO A 26 15.72 -6.84 -1.22
CA PRO A 26 14.89 -7.58 -2.19
C PRO A 26 13.37 -7.59 -1.90
N ALA A 27 12.88 -6.75 -0.98
CA ALA A 27 11.50 -6.78 -0.50
C ALA A 27 10.45 -6.44 -1.56
N PHE A 28 10.82 -5.75 -2.64
CA PHE A 28 9.91 -5.41 -3.74
C PHE A 28 9.32 -6.64 -4.42
N ASP A 29 10.16 -7.63 -4.76
CA ASP A 29 9.71 -8.83 -5.47
C ASP A 29 8.74 -9.64 -4.61
N VAL A 30 9.09 -9.84 -3.34
CA VAL A 30 8.24 -10.54 -2.36
C VAL A 30 6.92 -9.79 -2.16
N GLY A 31 6.97 -8.47 -2.00
CA GLY A 31 5.78 -7.65 -1.83
C GLY A 31 4.84 -7.69 -3.04
N LEU A 32 5.40 -7.61 -4.26
CA LEU A 32 4.63 -7.72 -5.50
C LEU A 32 4.02 -9.11 -5.67
N GLU A 33 4.73 -10.18 -5.31
CA GLU A 33 4.18 -11.54 -5.34
C GLU A 33 3.02 -11.73 -4.36
N GLU A 34 3.11 -11.21 -3.14
CA GLU A 34 2.03 -11.27 -2.15
C GLU A 34 0.79 -10.47 -2.57
N LEU A 35 0.99 -9.28 -3.16
CA LEU A 35 -0.10 -8.47 -3.71
C LEU A 35 -0.81 -9.16 -4.88
N ARG A 36 -0.07 -9.77 -5.81
CA ARG A 36 -0.62 -10.51 -6.96
C ARG A 36 -1.45 -11.74 -6.56
N LYS A 37 -1.29 -12.27 -5.35
CA LYS A 37 -2.12 -13.38 -4.83
C LYS A 37 -3.50 -12.92 -4.37
N LYS A 38 -3.72 -11.61 -4.18
CA LYS A 38 -5.02 -11.06 -3.74
C LYS A 38 -5.98 -11.02 -4.92
N ARG A 39 -7.18 -11.58 -4.74
CA ARG A 39 -8.20 -11.65 -5.81
C ARG A 39 -8.73 -10.29 -6.25
N SER A 40 -8.66 -9.30 -5.36
CA SER A 40 -9.11 -7.92 -5.60
C SER A 40 -8.09 -7.07 -6.36
N ILE A 41 -6.95 -7.64 -6.79
CA ILE A 41 -5.86 -6.92 -7.43
C ILE A 41 -5.55 -7.58 -8.77
N GLU A 42 -5.84 -6.90 -9.87
CA GLU A 42 -5.54 -7.38 -11.23
C GLU A 42 -4.11 -7.02 -11.64
N GLU A 43 -3.72 -5.77 -11.38
CA GLU A 43 -2.38 -5.23 -11.62
C GLU A 43 -1.93 -4.45 -10.39
N CYS A 44 -0.63 -4.41 -10.12
CA CYS A 44 -0.10 -3.63 -8.99
C CYS A 44 1.30 -3.07 -9.24
N LEU A 45 1.59 -1.95 -8.59
CA LEU A 45 2.89 -1.29 -8.54
C LEU A 45 3.13 -0.78 -7.12
N ILE A 46 4.33 -1.01 -6.59
CA ILE A 46 4.79 -0.42 -5.33
C ILE A 46 5.68 0.78 -5.65
N LEU A 47 5.34 1.96 -5.11
CA LEU A 47 6.17 3.16 -5.15
C LEU A 47 6.68 3.47 -3.73
N SER A 48 7.97 3.25 -3.50
CA SER A 48 8.63 3.56 -2.23
C SER A 48 9.77 4.55 -2.47
N THR A 49 9.70 5.69 -1.81
CA THR A 49 10.70 6.76 -1.87
C THR A 49 10.89 7.36 -0.48
N CYS A 50 11.86 8.27 -0.30
CA CYS A 50 11.98 9.04 0.94
C CYS A 50 10.76 9.91 1.26
N ASN A 51 9.87 10.16 0.30
CA ASN A 51 8.72 11.08 0.43
C ASN A 51 7.37 10.39 0.56
N ARG A 52 7.27 9.11 0.16
CA ARG A 52 6.01 8.36 0.12
C ARG A 52 6.25 6.86 0.00
N VAL A 53 5.27 6.11 0.50
CA VAL A 53 5.08 4.68 0.21
C VAL A 53 3.65 4.51 -0.25
N GLU A 54 3.47 4.03 -1.48
CA GLU A 54 2.17 3.85 -2.11
C GLU A 54 2.12 2.51 -2.83
N VAL A 55 0.96 1.89 -2.80
CA VAL A 55 0.60 0.78 -3.69
C VAL A 55 -0.47 1.29 -4.63
N TYR A 56 -0.18 1.19 -5.92
CA TYR A 56 -1.12 1.41 -7.00
C TYR A 56 -1.65 0.06 -7.44
N ALA A 57 -2.96 -0.02 -7.68
CA ALA A 57 -3.60 -1.24 -8.14
C ALA A 57 -4.73 -0.96 -9.13
N VAL A 58 -4.99 -1.94 -9.99
CA VAL A 58 -6.20 -2.00 -10.82
C VAL A 58 -7.14 -3.05 -10.22
N SER A 59 -8.41 -2.69 -10.05
CA SER A 59 -9.42 -3.60 -9.51
C SER A 59 -10.82 -3.38 -10.10
N GLU A 60 -11.62 -4.44 -10.17
CA GLU A 60 -13.08 -4.37 -10.35
C GLU A 60 -13.85 -3.98 -9.09
N ASP A 61 -13.30 -4.31 -7.91
CA ASP A 61 -13.86 -4.00 -6.59
C ASP A 61 -12.85 -3.13 -5.81
N ALA A 62 -13.09 -1.81 -5.83
CA ALA A 62 -12.17 -0.84 -5.26
C ALA A 62 -12.11 -0.93 -3.73
N GLU A 63 -13.27 -1.10 -3.07
CA GLU A 63 -13.35 -1.24 -1.63
C GLU A 63 -12.56 -2.46 -1.13
N ALA A 64 -12.77 -3.65 -1.73
CA ALA A 64 -12.04 -4.85 -1.36
C ALA A 64 -10.52 -4.70 -1.61
N CYS A 65 -10.15 -4.06 -2.72
CA CYS A 65 -8.75 -3.79 -3.05
C CYS A 65 -8.08 -2.89 -2.00
N VAL A 66 -8.78 -1.87 -1.52
CA VAL A 66 -8.26 -0.96 -0.48
C VAL A 66 -8.00 -1.71 0.82
N GLU A 67 -8.94 -2.54 1.25
CA GLU A 67 -8.79 -3.36 2.46
C GLU A 67 -7.62 -4.36 2.33
N ASP A 68 -7.50 -5.03 1.18
CA ASP A 68 -6.42 -5.98 0.93
C ASP A 68 -5.05 -5.32 0.93
N ILE A 69 -4.91 -4.12 0.35
CA ILE A 69 -3.65 -3.38 0.37
C ILE A 69 -3.29 -2.91 1.79
N LYS A 70 -4.25 -2.37 2.55
CA LYS A 70 -4.00 -1.93 3.94
C LYS A 70 -3.55 -3.10 4.81
N ARG A 71 -4.24 -4.23 4.71
CA ARG A 71 -3.89 -5.47 5.39
C ARG A 71 -2.51 -5.99 4.96
N PHE A 72 -2.21 -5.98 3.66
CA PHE A 72 -0.90 -6.34 3.15
C PHE A 72 0.21 -5.47 3.75
N LEU A 73 0.06 -4.14 3.76
CA LEU A 73 1.10 -3.24 4.30
C LEU A 73 1.29 -3.42 5.81
N SER A 74 0.20 -3.71 6.54
CA SER A 74 0.23 -4.07 7.97
C SER A 74 1.02 -5.35 8.21
N GLU A 75 0.67 -6.43 7.51
CA GLU A 75 1.26 -7.76 7.66
C GLU A 75 2.72 -7.81 7.17
N PHE A 76 3.00 -7.23 6.01
CA PHE A 76 4.31 -7.28 5.37
C PHE A 76 5.39 -6.55 6.20
N HIS A 77 5.02 -5.40 6.79
CA HIS A 77 5.93 -4.62 7.63
C HIS A 77 5.82 -4.96 9.12
N ASN A 78 4.93 -5.89 9.50
CA ASN A 78 4.67 -6.28 10.88
C ASN A 78 4.36 -5.08 11.79
N VAL A 79 3.54 -4.16 11.30
CA VAL A 79 3.05 -2.99 12.04
C VAL A 79 1.55 -3.17 12.22
N LYS A 80 1.02 -2.95 13.43
CA LYS A 80 -0.43 -3.02 13.64
C LYS A 80 -1.14 -1.79 13.09
N GLU A 81 -2.26 -2.01 12.42
CA GLU A 81 -3.10 -0.97 11.78
C GLU A 81 -3.50 0.18 12.72
N GLU A 82 -3.66 -0.09 14.02
CA GLU A 82 -3.96 0.93 15.05
C GLU A 82 -2.91 2.04 15.14
N HIS A 83 -1.66 1.78 14.74
CA HIS A 83 -0.57 2.76 14.84
C HIS A 83 -0.48 3.71 13.65
N PHE A 84 -1.14 3.41 12.53
CA PHE A 84 -0.91 4.15 11.28
C PHE A 84 -2.12 4.35 10.37
N SER A 85 -3.25 3.70 10.65
CA SER A 85 -4.46 3.77 9.82
C SER A 85 -4.90 5.20 9.50
N SER A 86 -4.75 6.14 10.43
CA SER A 86 -5.08 7.55 10.25
C SER A 86 -4.16 8.31 9.28
N TYR A 87 -2.97 7.78 9.01
CA TYR A 87 -1.99 8.37 8.09
C TYR A 87 -2.13 7.89 6.65
N PHE A 88 -2.81 6.77 6.44
CA PHE A 88 -3.09 6.26 5.11
C PHE A 88 -4.17 7.09 4.43
N TYR A 89 -3.92 7.44 3.18
CA TYR A 89 -4.95 7.93 2.28
C TYR A 89 -5.29 6.90 1.24
N THR A 90 -6.48 7.05 0.70
CA THR A 90 -7.01 6.23 -0.38
C THR A 90 -7.53 7.15 -1.47
N LEU A 91 -7.12 6.88 -2.71
CA LEU A 91 -7.66 7.52 -3.91
C LEU A 91 -8.22 6.43 -4.81
N THR A 92 -9.40 6.65 -5.37
CA THR A 92 -10.01 5.75 -6.36
C THR A 92 -10.46 6.57 -7.57
N GLY A 93 -10.24 6.05 -8.77
CA GLY A 93 -10.51 6.78 -10.02
C GLY A 93 -10.51 5.90 -11.25
N ARG A 94 -10.85 6.49 -12.40
CA ARG A 94 -10.73 5.86 -13.73
C ARG A 94 -9.67 6.58 -14.54
#